data_AF-A0A7J4IYF8-F1
#
_entry.id   AF-A0A7J4IYF8-F1
#
_cell.length_a   1.000
_cell.length_b   1.000
_cell.length_c   1.000
_cell.angle_alpha   90.00
_cell.angle_beta   90.00
_cell.angle_gamma   90.00
#
_symmetry.space_group_name_H-M   'P 1'
#
loop_
_entity.id
_entity.type
_entity.pdbx_description
1 polymer ?
#
loop_
_entity_poly.entity_id
_entity_poly.type
_entity_poly.pdbx_seq_one_letter_code
_entity_poly.pdbx_strand_id
1 'polypeptide(L)'
;MGKFTQGQKRIAVSLFNRPKSVDELSAELKMPFPELNDALKQMLKVSVVKVEGYPQKYVLAESVAAGVKRRKEVEEKDPFDMRIKAIIEVKAIEESFLEKHMSEIEQKLKDSKDYTVYDIFRAKPMHSEGYYSSYLEANLSAKDFTALVKFMYFFGPSSVEVLKPAKVTLAMDDLQDALMEMAEMIQSYNHAMLKSMNKEELADFSRKLYSSK
;
A
#
# COMPACT_ATOMS: atom_id res chain seq x y z
N MET A 1 -5.79 -1.19 -14.65
CA MET A 1 -6.38 0.16 -14.49
C MET A 1 -5.26 1.10 -14.11
N GLY A 2 -5.11 2.23 -14.81
CA GLY A 2 -4.09 3.23 -14.48
C GLY A 2 -4.32 3.84 -13.10
N LYS A 3 -3.25 4.14 -12.36
CA LYS A 3 -3.34 4.84 -11.06
C LYS A 3 -4.00 6.21 -11.26
N PHE A 4 -5.00 6.54 -10.43
CA PHE A 4 -5.64 7.86 -10.47
C PHE A 4 -4.66 8.98 -10.15
N THR A 5 -4.74 10.09 -10.90
CA THR A 5 -3.93 11.28 -10.64
C THR A 5 -4.33 11.96 -9.33
N GLN A 6 -3.45 12.79 -8.77
CA GLN A 6 -3.79 13.59 -7.58
C GLN A 6 -5.00 14.51 -7.82
N GLY A 7 -5.13 15.07 -9.03
CA GLY A 7 -6.30 15.84 -9.44
C GLY A 7 -7.59 15.02 -9.37
N GLN A 8 -7.59 13.81 -9.93
CA GLN A 8 -8.75 12.90 -9.90
C GLN A 8 -9.15 12.49 -8.47
N LYS A 9 -8.17 12.27 -7.58
CA LYS A 9 -8.42 12.00 -6.16
C LYS A 9 -9.08 13.18 -5.46
N ARG A 10 -8.61 14.40 -5.70
CA ARG A 10 -9.20 15.63 -5.14
C ARG A 10 -10.63 15.85 -5.62
N ILE A 11 -10.89 15.61 -6.91
CA ILE A 11 -12.25 15.65 -7.48
C ILE A 11 -13.15 14.64 -6.79
N ALA A 12 -12.71 13.38 -6.66
CA ALA A 12 -13.49 12.34 -5.99
C ALA A 12 -13.82 12.72 -4.53
N VAL A 13 -12.86 13.22 -3.77
CA VAL A 13 -13.09 13.68 -2.38
C VAL A 13 -14.10 14.84 -2.34
N SER A 14 -14.02 15.78 -3.29
CA SER A 14 -14.95 16.90 -3.37
C SER A 14 -16.38 16.45 -3.68
N LEU A 15 -16.54 15.47 -4.59
CA LEU A 15 -17.83 14.91 -5.00
C LEU A 15 -18.44 13.94 -3.97
N PHE A 16 -17.64 13.44 -3.02
CA PHE A 16 -18.11 12.53 -1.97
C PHE A 16 -19.21 13.15 -1.08
N ASN A 17 -19.14 14.46 -0.84
CA ASN A 17 -20.07 15.12 0.08
C ASN A 17 -21.40 15.49 -0.60
N ARG A 18 -21.37 15.88 -1.88
CA ARG A 18 -22.56 16.27 -2.65
C ARG A 18 -22.28 16.31 -4.16
N PRO A 19 -23.32 16.16 -5.01
CA PRO A 19 -23.23 16.46 -6.44
C PRO A 19 -22.77 17.90 -6.70
N LYS A 20 -21.85 18.09 -7.66
CA LYS A 20 -21.32 19.42 -8.02
C LYS A 20 -21.23 19.63 -9.52
N SER A 21 -21.44 20.87 -9.98
CA SER A 21 -21.15 21.27 -11.36
C SER A 21 -19.65 21.44 -11.60
N VAL A 22 -19.25 21.59 -12.87
CA VAL A 22 -17.85 21.90 -13.24
C VAL A 22 -17.40 23.23 -12.62
N ASP A 23 -18.28 24.24 -12.60
CA ASP A 23 -17.97 25.56 -12.02
C ASP A 23 -17.74 25.48 -10.51
N GLU A 24 -18.61 24.73 -9.79
CA GLU A 24 -18.45 24.50 -8.35
C GLU A 24 -17.13 23.77 -8.04
N LEU A 25 -16.78 22.75 -8.83
CA LEU A 25 -15.52 22.00 -8.68
C LEU A 25 -14.29 22.86 -8.99
N SER A 26 -14.33 23.65 -10.05
CA SER A 26 -13.21 24.52 -10.44
C SER A 26 -12.94 25.56 -9.36
N ALA A 27 -13.99 26.19 -8.83
CA ALA A 27 -13.89 27.17 -7.75
C ALA A 27 -13.33 26.57 -6.45
N GLU A 28 -13.81 25.39 -6.05
CA GLU A 28 -13.37 24.74 -4.81
C GLU A 28 -11.95 24.19 -4.90
N LEU A 29 -11.61 23.55 -6.02
CA LEU A 29 -10.32 22.88 -6.19
C LEU A 29 -9.21 23.82 -6.69
N LYS A 30 -9.57 25.03 -7.11
CA LYS A 30 -8.68 25.99 -7.78
C LYS A 30 -7.98 25.34 -8.99
N MET A 31 -8.74 24.56 -9.77
CA MET A 31 -8.25 23.79 -10.91
C MET A 31 -8.70 24.43 -12.23
N PRO A 32 -7.82 24.60 -13.23
CA PRO A 32 -8.20 25.11 -14.53
C PRO A 32 -9.26 24.23 -15.22
N PHE A 33 -10.23 24.86 -15.89
CA PHE A 33 -11.30 24.15 -16.60
C PHE A 33 -10.83 23.05 -17.59
N PRO A 34 -9.77 23.25 -18.40
CA PRO A 34 -9.29 22.21 -19.30
C PRO A 34 -8.84 20.95 -18.55
N GLU A 35 -8.02 21.13 -17.51
CA GLU A 35 -7.51 20.04 -16.66
C GLU A 35 -8.66 19.31 -15.95
N LEU A 36 -9.60 20.06 -15.38
CA LEU A 36 -10.77 19.51 -14.71
C LEU A 36 -11.65 18.69 -15.66
N ASN A 37 -11.94 19.22 -16.85
CA ASN A 37 -12.77 18.53 -17.84
C ASN A 37 -12.10 17.25 -18.34
N ASP A 38 -10.79 17.27 -18.58
CA ASP A 38 -10.06 16.07 -18.99
C ASP A 38 -10.04 15.02 -17.88
N ALA A 39 -9.84 15.43 -16.63
CA ALA A 39 -9.93 14.54 -15.48
C ALA A 39 -11.34 13.92 -15.34
N LEU A 40 -12.40 14.72 -15.44
CA LEU A 40 -13.79 14.26 -15.37
C LEU A 40 -14.15 13.30 -16.52
N LYS A 41 -13.72 13.59 -17.76
CA LYS A 41 -13.90 12.69 -18.90
C LYS A 41 -13.24 11.33 -18.66
N GLN A 42 -12.01 11.33 -18.15
CA GLN A 42 -11.31 10.09 -17.80
C GLN A 42 -12.04 9.33 -16.68
N MET A 43 -12.48 10.03 -15.63
CA MET A 43 -13.24 9.43 -14.53
C MET A 43 -14.59 8.86 -14.98
N LEU A 44 -15.28 9.50 -15.93
CA LEU A 44 -16.49 8.96 -16.57
C LEU A 44 -16.18 7.69 -17.35
N LYS A 45 -15.10 7.68 -18.14
CA LYS A 45 -14.68 6.53 -18.95
C LYS A 45 -14.43 5.28 -18.10
N VAL A 46 -13.92 5.45 -16.88
CA VAL A 46 -13.70 4.35 -15.93
C VAL A 46 -14.82 4.20 -14.89
N SER A 47 -15.97 4.84 -15.10
CA SER A 47 -17.17 4.73 -14.25
C SER A 47 -16.95 5.11 -12.77
N VAL A 48 -16.04 6.03 -12.50
CA VAL A 48 -15.77 6.56 -11.15
C VAL A 48 -16.78 7.63 -10.77
N VAL A 49 -17.24 8.40 -11.76
CA VAL A 49 -18.29 9.42 -11.61
C VAL A 49 -19.42 9.16 -12.59
N LYS A 50 -20.59 9.71 -12.31
CA LYS A 50 -21.77 9.75 -13.17
C LYS A 50 -22.26 11.19 -13.28
N VAL A 51 -23.02 11.48 -14.34
CA VAL A 51 -23.68 12.78 -14.52
C VAL A 51 -25.15 12.63 -14.16
N GLU A 52 -25.67 13.54 -13.36
CA GLU A 52 -27.08 13.58 -12.94
C GLU A 52 -27.65 15.00 -13.06
N GLY A 53 -28.94 15.06 -13.44
CA GLY A 53 -29.75 16.27 -13.42
C GLY A 53 -29.46 17.32 -14.50
N TYR A 54 -30.24 18.40 -14.43
CA TYR A 54 -30.05 19.64 -15.19
C TYR A 54 -30.10 20.84 -14.22
N PRO A 55 -29.10 21.73 -14.19
CA PRO A 55 -27.84 21.67 -14.95
C PRO A 55 -26.99 20.46 -14.57
N GLN A 56 -26.10 20.04 -15.47
CA GLN A 56 -25.29 18.83 -15.30
C GLN A 56 -24.45 18.90 -14.02
N LYS A 57 -24.65 17.91 -13.13
CA LYS A 57 -23.82 17.71 -11.94
C LYS A 57 -23.14 16.36 -12.00
N TYR A 58 -21.92 16.32 -11.47
CA TYR A 58 -21.15 15.10 -11.32
C TYR A 58 -21.37 14.52 -9.94
N VAL A 59 -21.48 13.20 -9.86
CA VAL A 59 -21.67 12.43 -8.62
C VAL A 59 -20.68 11.27 -8.63
N LEU A 60 -20.14 10.89 -7.48
CA LEU A 60 -19.36 9.65 -7.37
C LEU A 60 -20.25 8.43 -7.63
N ALA A 61 -19.73 7.44 -8.35
CA ALA A 61 -20.38 6.15 -8.44
C ALA A 61 -20.51 5.53 -7.04
N GLU A 62 -21.64 4.88 -6.76
CA GLU A 62 -21.98 4.34 -5.43
C GLU A 62 -20.89 3.42 -4.86
N SER A 63 -20.31 2.54 -5.68
CA SER A 63 -19.21 1.66 -5.27
C SER A 63 -17.96 2.42 -4.84
N VAL A 64 -17.65 3.52 -5.52
CA VAL A 64 -16.51 4.39 -5.18
C VAL A 64 -16.82 5.19 -3.92
N ALA A 65 -18.03 5.75 -3.82
CA ALA A 65 -18.48 6.47 -2.62
C ALA A 65 -18.43 5.55 -1.38
N ALA A 66 -18.92 4.32 -1.48
CA ALA A 66 -18.86 3.33 -0.41
C ALA A 66 -17.40 3.03 0.02
N GLY A 67 -16.49 2.89 -0.94
CA GLY A 67 -15.06 2.70 -0.65
C GLY A 67 -14.40 3.91 0.03
N VAL A 68 -14.73 5.14 -0.41
CA VAL A 68 -14.26 6.37 0.23
C VAL A 68 -14.80 6.49 1.66
N LYS A 69 -16.09 6.19 1.86
CA LYS A 69 -16.73 6.20 3.19
C LYS A 69 -16.05 5.22 4.14
N ARG A 70 -15.87 3.96 3.71
CA ARG A 70 -15.20 2.93 4.51
C ARG A 70 -13.80 3.37 4.94
N ARG A 71 -13.01 3.94 4.03
CA ARG A 71 -11.66 4.43 4.36
C ARG A 71 -11.68 5.58 5.37
N LYS A 72 -12.64 6.50 5.26
CA LYS A 72 -12.81 7.58 6.26
C LYS A 72 -13.21 7.03 7.63
N GLU A 73 -14.14 6.07 7.68
CA GLU A 73 -14.56 5.44 8.94
C GLU A 73 -13.41 4.69 9.63
N VAL A 74 -12.51 4.08 8.85
CA VAL A 74 -11.28 3.48 9.37
C VAL A 74 -10.31 4.57 9.83
N GLU A 75 -10.09 5.63 9.04
CA GLU A 75 -9.20 6.76 9.38
C GLU A 75 -9.63 7.47 10.68
N GLU A 76 -10.93 7.65 10.90
CA GLU A 76 -11.47 8.28 12.12
C GLU A 76 -11.28 7.42 13.38
N LYS A 77 -11.13 6.11 13.22
CA LYS A 77 -10.93 5.16 14.32
C LYS A 77 -9.50 4.70 14.46
N ASP A 78 -8.63 5.06 13.52
CA ASP A 78 -7.25 4.64 13.48
C ASP A 78 -6.46 5.35 14.59
N PRO A 79 -5.95 4.61 15.59
CA PRO A 79 -5.21 5.24 16.69
C PRO A 79 -3.75 5.53 16.32
N PHE A 80 -3.31 5.21 15.10
CA PHE A 80 -1.91 5.24 14.70
C PHE A 80 -1.57 6.42 13.79
N ASP A 81 -0.51 7.14 14.13
CA ASP A 81 -0.10 8.33 13.39
C ASP A 81 0.70 8.01 12.11
N MET A 82 1.42 6.89 12.10
CA MET A 82 2.33 6.53 11.01
C MET A 82 1.59 5.77 9.91
N ARG A 83 1.22 6.48 8.84
CA ARG A 83 0.59 5.90 7.66
C ARG A 83 1.61 5.64 6.58
N ILE A 84 1.63 4.41 6.07
CA ILE A 84 2.51 3.97 5.01
C ILE A 84 1.73 3.41 3.82
N LYS A 85 2.42 3.41 2.69
CA LYS A 85 2.04 2.66 1.51
C LYS A 85 3.18 1.73 1.14
N ALA A 86 2.90 0.45 0.99
CA ALA A 86 3.92 -0.55 0.71
C ALA A 86 3.55 -1.41 -0.49
N ILE A 87 4.58 -1.86 -1.23
CA ILE A 87 4.44 -2.86 -2.28
C ILE A 87 5.11 -4.14 -1.79
N ILE A 88 4.38 -5.25 -1.80
CA ILE A 88 4.87 -6.58 -1.45
C ILE A 88 4.81 -7.45 -2.70
N GLU A 89 5.97 -7.85 -3.21
CA GLU A 89 6.09 -8.69 -4.39
C GLU A 89 6.09 -10.16 -4.01
N VAL A 90 5.34 -10.97 -4.75
CA VAL A 90 5.25 -12.41 -4.53
C VAL A 90 5.56 -13.12 -5.84
N LYS A 91 6.37 -14.18 -5.76
CA LYS A 91 6.68 -15.06 -6.87
C LYS A 91 6.46 -16.52 -6.46
N ALA A 92 5.95 -17.33 -7.37
CA ALA A 92 5.81 -18.78 -7.18
C ALA A 92 5.89 -19.52 -8.51
N ILE A 93 6.23 -20.81 -8.46
CA ILE A 93 6.27 -21.67 -9.65
C ILE A 93 4.85 -21.99 -10.16
N GLU A 94 3.89 -22.14 -9.24
CA GLU A 94 2.48 -22.37 -9.58
C GLU A 94 1.62 -21.17 -9.17
N GLU A 95 0.62 -20.87 -9.98
CA GLU A 95 -0.34 -19.79 -9.72
C GLU A 95 -1.14 -20.03 -8.44
N SER A 96 -1.49 -21.28 -8.14
CA SER A 96 -2.19 -21.67 -6.91
C SER A 96 -1.41 -21.28 -5.64
N PHE A 97 -0.08 -21.51 -5.64
CA PHE A 97 0.80 -21.14 -4.54
C PHE A 97 0.98 -19.62 -4.44
N LEU A 98 1.10 -18.94 -5.58
CA LEU A 98 1.11 -17.47 -5.60
C LEU A 98 -0.16 -16.93 -4.93
N GLU A 99 -1.32 -17.44 -5.35
CA GLU A 99 -2.61 -16.96 -4.89
C GLU A 99 -2.82 -17.20 -3.39
N LYS A 100 -2.37 -18.37 -2.90
CA LYS A 100 -2.37 -18.72 -1.49
C LYS A 100 -1.48 -17.78 -0.68
N HIS A 101 -0.22 -17.57 -1.09
CA HIS A 101 0.71 -16.69 -0.38
C HIS A 101 0.21 -15.24 -0.30
N MET A 102 -0.34 -14.71 -1.39
CA MET A 102 -0.93 -13.36 -1.37
C MET A 102 -2.09 -13.27 -0.37
N SER A 103 -2.95 -14.29 -0.33
CA SER A 103 -4.09 -14.32 0.60
C SER A 103 -3.64 -14.45 2.06
N GLU A 104 -2.59 -15.23 2.33
CA GLU A 104 -2.00 -15.36 3.67
C GLU A 104 -1.36 -14.05 4.15
N ILE A 105 -0.66 -13.33 3.28
CA ILE A 105 -0.09 -12.01 3.59
C ILE A 105 -1.22 -11.02 3.91
N GLU A 106 -2.25 -10.97 3.08
CA GLU A 106 -3.41 -10.10 3.28
C GLU A 106 -4.12 -10.40 4.61
N GLN A 107 -4.33 -11.67 4.93
CA GLN A 107 -4.98 -12.09 6.18
C GLN A 107 -4.11 -11.75 7.39
N LYS A 108 -2.80 -12.01 7.35
CA LYS A 108 -1.87 -11.66 8.44
C LYS A 108 -1.83 -10.16 8.70
N LEU A 109 -1.89 -9.33 7.66
CA LEU A 109 -1.96 -7.88 7.82
C LEU A 109 -3.26 -7.44 8.49
N LYS A 110 -4.39 -8.06 8.15
CA LYS A 110 -5.72 -7.74 8.71
C LYS A 110 -5.90 -8.22 10.15
N ASP A 111 -5.30 -9.36 10.51
CA ASP A 111 -5.42 -9.95 11.85
C ASP A 111 -4.45 -9.34 12.87
N SER A 112 -3.42 -8.65 12.39
CA SER A 112 -2.45 -7.99 13.25
C SER A 112 -3.05 -6.77 13.95
N LYS A 113 -2.81 -6.66 15.26
CA LYS A 113 -3.19 -5.47 16.05
C LYS A 113 -2.19 -4.32 15.91
N ASP A 114 -1.04 -4.58 15.29
CA ASP A 114 0.01 -3.58 15.08
C ASP A 114 -0.23 -2.72 13.84
N TYR A 115 -1.25 -3.06 13.03
CA TYR A 115 -1.57 -2.35 11.80
C TYR A 115 -3.07 -2.04 11.69
N THR A 116 -3.39 -0.86 11.18
CA THR A 116 -4.74 -0.55 10.69
C THR A 116 -4.72 -0.58 9.16
N VAL A 117 -5.38 -1.57 8.56
CA VAL A 117 -5.40 -1.72 7.09
C VAL A 117 -6.55 -0.90 6.49
N TYR A 118 -6.21 0.07 5.64
CA TYR A 118 -7.19 0.89 4.92
C TYR A 118 -7.67 0.23 3.63
N ASP A 119 -6.72 -0.33 2.89
CA ASP A 119 -6.96 -0.96 1.60
C ASP A 119 -5.77 -1.85 1.21
N ILE A 120 -6.05 -2.93 0.51
CA ILE A 120 -5.03 -3.79 -0.10
C ILE A 120 -5.45 -4.01 -1.55
N PHE A 121 -4.66 -3.47 -2.47
CA PHE A 121 -4.85 -3.72 -3.88
C PHE A 121 -4.05 -4.95 -4.31
N ARG A 122 -4.71 -5.85 -5.04
CA ARG A 122 -4.12 -7.06 -5.59
C ARG A 122 -3.91 -6.90 -7.09
N ALA A 123 -2.66 -6.98 -7.54
CA ALA A 123 -2.36 -7.06 -8.95
C ALA A 123 -2.76 -8.43 -9.52
N LYS A 124 -3.07 -8.48 -10.81
CA LYS A 124 -3.32 -9.75 -11.50
C LYS A 124 -1.98 -10.49 -11.66
N PRO A 125 -1.95 -11.81 -11.44
CA PRO A 125 -0.78 -12.63 -11.74
C PRO A 125 -0.28 -12.42 -13.18
N MET A 126 1.04 -12.38 -13.32
CA MET A 126 1.75 -12.36 -14.58
C MET A 126 2.71 -13.55 -14.63
N HIS A 127 2.70 -14.28 -15.73
CA HIS A 127 3.62 -15.38 -15.97
C HIS A 127 4.81 -14.88 -16.82
N SER A 128 6.03 -15.03 -16.30
CA SER A 128 7.27 -14.67 -17.00
C SER A 128 8.41 -15.54 -16.50
N GLU A 129 9.31 -15.94 -17.40
CA GLU A 129 10.54 -16.68 -17.07
C GLU A 129 10.32 -17.97 -16.26
N GLY A 130 9.18 -18.65 -16.47
CA GLY A 130 8.85 -19.90 -15.77
C GLY A 130 8.30 -19.73 -14.35
N TYR A 131 7.98 -18.51 -13.95
CA TYR A 131 7.35 -18.20 -12.67
C TYR A 131 6.10 -17.35 -12.85
N TYR A 132 5.17 -17.49 -11.91
CA TYR A 132 4.10 -16.53 -11.69
C TYR A 132 4.57 -15.47 -10.72
N SER A 133 4.24 -14.21 -11.01
CA SER A 133 4.56 -13.06 -10.20
C SER A 133 3.36 -12.15 -10.06
N SER A 134 3.22 -11.52 -8.90
CA SER A 134 2.24 -10.47 -8.65
C SER A 134 2.71 -9.59 -7.49
N TYR A 135 1.91 -8.59 -7.14
CA TYR A 135 2.16 -7.75 -5.97
C TYR A 135 0.88 -7.37 -5.24
N LEU A 136 1.03 -7.11 -3.95
CA LEU A 136 0.07 -6.43 -3.10
C LEU A 136 0.52 -4.99 -2.90
N GLU A 137 -0.36 -4.03 -3.11
CA GLU A 137 -0.16 -2.62 -2.72
C GLU A 137 -1.01 -2.37 -1.47
N ALA A 138 -0.36 -2.32 -0.31
CA ALA A 138 -1.01 -2.14 0.99
C ALA A 138 -0.97 -0.67 1.42
N ASN A 139 -2.13 -0.14 1.82
CA ASN A 139 -2.25 1.16 2.49
C ASN A 139 -2.67 0.87 3.93
N LEU A 140 -1.77 1.10 4.86
CA LEU A 140 -1.96 0.79 6.27
C LEU A 140 -1.29 1.85 7.14
N SER A 141 -1.70 1.93 8.40
CA SER A 141 -0.89 2.58 9.43
C SER A 141 -0.23 1.55 10.32
N ALA A 142 0.93 1.90 10.86
CA ALA A 142 1.69 1.10 11.80
C ALA A 142 1.61 1.76 13.18
N LYS A 143 1.43 0.93 14.21
CA LYS A 143 1.30 1.36 15.60
C LYS A 143 2.43 2.25 16.08
N ASP A 144 3.65 1.82 15.80
CA ASP A 144 4.88 2.46 16.22
C ASP A 144 6.02 2.11 15.23
N PHE A 145 7.21 2.63 15.48
CA PHE A 145 8.36 2.36 14.62
C PHE A 145 8.77 0.89 14.66
N THR A 146 8.66 0.23 15.82
CA THR A 146 8.94 -1.21 15.96
C THR A 146 8.00 -2.05 15.09
N ALA A 147 6.71 -1.72 15.04
CA ALA A 147 5.74 -2.34 14.14
C ALA A 147 6.11 -2.13 12.67
N LEU A 148 6.59 -0.95 12.28
CA LEU A 148 7.09 -0.71 10.92
C LEU A 148 8.29 -1.62 10.61
N VAL A 149 9.25 -1.76 11.53
CA VAL A 149 10.41 -2.64 11.34
C VAL A 149 9.96 -4.10 11.19
N LYS A 150 9.05 -4.56 12.04
CA LYS A 150 8.43 -5.90 11.94
C LYS A 150 7.74 -6.07 10.59
N PHE A 151 7.04 -5.06 10.12
CA PHE A 151 6.40 -5.07 8.81
C PHE A 151 7.42 -5.29 7.69
N MET A 152 8.53 -4.52 7.70
CA MET A 152 9.59 -4.66 6.70
C MET A 152 10.21 -6.06 6.71
N TYR A 153 10.38 -6.66 7.89
CA TYR A 153 11.00 -7.96 8.02
C TYR A 153 10.08 -9.12 7.63
N PHE A 154 8.86 -9.17 8.18
CA PHE A 154 7.95 -10.31 7.98
C PHE A 154 7.26 -10.32 6.63
N PHE A 155 7.03 -9.16 6.02
CA PHE A 155 6.34 -9.06 4.73
C PHE A 155 7.29 -8.73 3.57
N GLY A 156 8.54 -8.37 3.84
CA GLY A 156 9.55 -8.12 2.81
C GLY A 156 9.09 -7.19 1.69
N PRO A 157 8.54 -6.00 1.99
CA PRO A 157 8.06 -5.10 0.95
C PRO A 157 9.22 -4.68 0.05
N SER A 158 8.99 -4.63 -1.26
CA SER A 158 9.97 -4.09 -2.22
C SER A 158 10.07 -2.57 -2.15
N SER A 159 9.02 -1.90 -1.65
CA SER A 159 9.05 -0.46 -1.37
C SER A 159 8.11 -0.10 -0.23
N VAL A 160 8.49 0.93 0.53
CA VAL A 160 7.68 1.57 1.56
C VAL A 160 7.75 3.08 1.39
N GLU A 161 6.59 3.72 1.31
CA GLU A 161 6.40 5.17 1.21
C GLU A 161 5.66 5.65 2.46
N VAL A 162 6.25 6.58 3.22
CA VAL A 162 5.58 7.22 4.36
C VAL A 162 4.64 8.30 3.83
N LEU A 163 3.35 8.12 4.07
CA LEU A 163 2.31 9.08 3.68
C LEU A 163 2.11 10.16 4.75
N LYS A 164 2.15 9.76 6.03
CA LYS A 164 2.05 10.63 7.22
C LYS A 164 2.75 9.95 8.43
N PRO A 165 3.19 10.72 9.44
CA PRO A 165 3.32 12.17 9.44
C PRO A 165 4.54 12.62 8.60
N ALA A 166 4.64 13.93 8.32
CA ALA A 166 5.81 14.50 7.63
C ALA A 166 7.10 14.46 8.47
N LYS A 167 6.95 14.38 9.80
CA LYS A 167 8.03 14.24 10.77
C LYS A 167 7.61 13.21 11.81
N VAL A 168 8.50 12.27 12.10
CA VAL A 168 8.33 11.30 13.18
C VAL A 168 9.28 11.69 14.29
N THR A 169 8.77 11.76 15.52
CA THR A 169 9.61 11.90 16.73
C THR A 169 9.62 10.55 17.40
N LEU A 170 10.79 9.93 17.50
CA LEU A 170 10.96 8.65 18.17
C LEU A 170 11.45 8.92 19.59
N ALA A 171 10.82 8.26 20.55
CA ALA A 171 11.40 8.17 21.88
C ALA A 171 12.65 7.27 21.84
N MET A 172 13.61 7.51 22.72
CA MET A 172 14.90 6.81 22.68
C MET A 172 14.75 5.32 22.99
N ASP A 173 13.84 5.00 23.92
CA ASP A 173 13.40 3.64 24.25
C ASP A 173 12.77 2.94 23.05
N ASP A 174 11.83 3.58 22.34
CA ASP A 174 11.23 3.01 21.13
C ASP A 174 12.29 2.69 20.06
N LEU A 175 13.25 3.60 19.87
CA LEU A 175 14.33 3.39 18.91
C LEU A 175 15.23 2.23 19.35
N GLN A 176 15.57 2.16 20.64
CA GLN A 176 16.40 1.08 21.18
C GLN A 176 15.70 -0.27 21.03
N ASP A 177 14.40 -0.35 21.34
CA ASP A 177 13.60 -1.56 21.18
C ASP A 177 13.54 -2.01 19.73
N ALA A 178 13.32 -1.07 18.80
CA ALA A 178 13.34 -1.37 17.37
C ALA A 178 14.70 -1.90 16.91
N LEU A 179 15.81 -1.31 17.38
CA LEU A 179 17.17 -1.75 17.03
C LEU A 179 17.49 -3.14 17.62
N MET A 180 17.04 -3.44 18.84
CA MET A 180 17.17 -4.76 19.44
C MET A 180 16.38 -5.80 18.65
N GLU A 181 15.12 -5.51 18.31
CA GLU A 181 14.30 -6.39 17.48
C GLU A 181 14.94 -6.63 16.11
N MET A 182 15.50 -5.59 15.47
CA MET A 182 16.27 -5.76 14.22
C MET A 182 17.45 -6.71 14.39
N ALA A 183 18.23 -6.56 15.47
CA ALA A 183 19.38 -7.41 15.73
C ALA A 183 18.96 -8.88 15.96
N GLU A 184 17.91 -9.11 16.74
CA GLU A 184 17.35 -10.44 16.98
C GLU A 184 16.82 -11.08 15.70
N MET A 185 16.13 -10.30 14.85
CA MET A 185 15.63 -10.76 13.56
C MET A 185 16.77 -11.12 12.60
N ILE A 186 17.80 -10.28 12.49
CA ILE A 186 19.00 -10.57 11.68
C ILE A 186 19.69 -11.85 12.18
N GLN A 187 19.85 -12.00 13.50
CA GLN A 187 20.46 -13.19 14.08
C GLN A 187 19.62 -14.44 13.80
N SER A 188 18.29 -14.33 13.93
CA SER A 188 17.36 -15.42 13.64
C SER A 188 17.41 -15.86 12.19
N TYR A 189 17.47 -14.89 11.25
CA TYR A 189 17.66 -15.17 9.82
C TYR A 189 18.98 -15.87 9.56
N ASN A 190 20.07 -15.35 10.11
CA ASN A 190 21.40 -15.94 9.96
C ASN A 190 21.41 -17.40 10.47
N HIS A 191 20.79 -17.65 11.63
CA HIS A 191 20.69 -19.00 12.18
C HIS A 191 19.83 -19.95 11.32
N ALA A 192 18.69 -19.47 10.81
CA ALA A 192 17.85 -20.25 9.91
C ALA A 192 18.60 -20.59 8.61
N MET A 193 19.31 -19.61 8.05
CA MET A 193 20.14 -19.79 6.86
C MET A 193 21.26 -20.81 7.09
N LEU A 194 22.03 -20.67 8.18
CA LEU A 194 23.09 -21.62 8.56
C LEU A 194 22.59 -23.04 8.77
N LYS A 195 21.35 -23.22 9.26
CA LYS A 195 20.72 -24.55 9.41
C LYS A 195 20.25 -25.14 8.08
N SER A 196 19.87 -24.29 7.13
CA SER A 196 19.35 -24.72 5.83
C SER A 196 20.45 -25.06 4.81
N MET A 197 21.68 -24.63 5.05
CA MET A 197 22.81 -24.79 4.13
C MET A 197 23.81 -25.83 4.62
N ASN A 198 24.40 -26.57 3.69
CA ASN A 198 25.55 -27.43 3.96
C ASN A 198 26.87 -26.61 3.94
N LYS A 199 27.99 -27.25 4.34
CA LYS A 199 29.30 -26.57 4.44
C LYS A 199 29.80 -26.00 3.12
N GLU A 200 29.51 -26.66 1.99
CA GLU A 200 29.95 -26.23 0.67
C GLU A 200 29.14 -25.01 0.19
N GLU A 201 27.82 -25.05 0.40
CA GLU A 201 26.92 -23.93 0.12
C GLU A 201 27.27 -22.69 0.93
N LEU A 202 27.63 -22.85 2.21
CA LEU A 202 28.08 -21.75 3.05
C LEU A 202 29.41 -21.15 2.57
N ALA A 203 30.35 -21.97 2.13
CA ALA A 203 31.63 -21.51 1.59
C ALA A 203 31.45 -20.77 0.25
N ASP A 204 30.52 -21.20 -0.59
CA ASP A 204 30.17 -20.51 -1.84
C ASP A 204 29.43 -19.20 -1.58
N PHE A 205 28.44 -19.20 -0.68
CA PHE A 205 27.72 -18.00 -0.26
C PHE A 205 28.65 -16.95 0.34
N SER A 206 29.54 -17.35 1.26
CA SER A 206 30.55 -16.46 1.86
C SER A 206 31.50 -15.91 0.81
N ARG A 207 31.92 -16.71 -0.18
CA ARG A 207 32.75 -16.20 -1.28
C ARG A 207 31.99 -15.12 -2.04
N LYS A 208 30.78 -15.39 -2.52
CA LYS A 208 29.97 -14.45 -3.28
C LYS A 208 29.70 -13.13 -2.55
N LEU A 209 29.42 -13.19 -1.25
CA LEU A 209 29.12 -12.01 -0.42
C LEU A 209 30.32 -11.07 -0.24
N TYR A 210 31.50 -11.63 -0.07
CA TYR A 210 32.72 -10.87 0.22
C TYR A 210 33.66 -10.70 -0.99
N SER A 211 33.39 -11.38 -2.11
CA SER A 211 34.14 -11.23 -3.37
C SER A 211 33.53 -10.20 -4.32
N SER A 212 32.36 -9.63 -4.01
CA SER A 212 31.82 -8.51 -4.78
C SER A 212 32.54 -7.21 -4.39
N LYS A 213 33.69 -6.98 -5.01
CA LYS A 213 34.29 -5.67 -5.25
C LYS A 213 34.49 -5.48 -6.73
#